data_AF-A0A7C2ZK29-F1
#
_entry.id   AF-A0A7C2ZK29-F1
#
_cell.length_a   1.000
_cell.length_b   1.000
_cell.length_c   1.000
_cell.angle_alpha   90.00
_cell.angle_beta   90.00
_cell.angle_gamma   90.00
#
_symmetry.space_group_name_H-M   'P 1'
#
loop_
_entity.id
_entity.type
_entity.pdbx_description
1 polymer ?
#
loop_
_entity_poly.entity_id
_entity_poly.type
_entity_poly.pdbx_seq_one_letter_code
_entity_poly.pdbx_strand_id
1 'polypeptide(L)' 'MPPLDPWYVTGLVDGEGCFTVSFSLRPSLSTGIEVRPAFAVALNKRSLAV' A
#
# COMPACT_ATOMS: atom_id res chain seq x y z
N MET A 1 -16.30 -0.82 16.26
CA MET A 1 -15.37 0.22 15.79
C MET A 1 -16.14 1.11 14.83
N PRO A 2 -16.19 2.43 15.05
CA PRO A 2 -16.84 3.34 14.10
C PRO A 2 -16.11 3.33 12.75
N PRO A 3 -16.79 3.64 11.64
CA PRO A 3 -16.15 3.79 10.34
C PRO A 3 -15.11 4.93 10.36
N LEU A 4 -14.03 4.76 9.62
CA LEU A 4 -13.01 5.80 9.44
C LEU A 4 -13.59 6.95 8.62
N ASP A 5 -13.28 8.19 9.00
CA ASP A 5 -13.58 9.36 8.17
C ASP A 5 -12.75 9.28 6.87
N PRO A 6 -13.40 9.25 5.69
CA PRO A 6 -12.69 9.19 4.42
C PRO A 6 -11.68 10.33 4.23
N TRP A 7 -12.00 11.54 4.70
CA TRP A 7 -11.11 12.70 4.54
C TRP A 7 -9.86 12.59 5.41
N TYR A 8 -9.97 12.01 6.60
CA TYR A 8 -8.81 11.69 7.43
C TYR A 8 -7.91 10.67 6.75
N VAL A 9 -8.50 9.60 6.18
CA VAL A 9 -7.73 8.58 5.45
C VAL A 9 -7.02 9.22 4.25
N THR A 10 -7.71 10.04 3.46
CA THR A 10 -7.09 10.77 2.33
C THR A 10 -5.89 11.59 2.79
N GLY A 11 -6.03 12.42 3.83
CA GLY A 11 -4.92 13.24 4.33
C GLY A 11 -3.74 12.41 4.87
N LEU A 12 -4.02 11.27 5.51
CA LEU A 12 -2.97 10.34 5.95
C LEU A 12 -2.23 9.72 4.76
N VAL A 13 -2.96 9.30 3.73
CA VAL A 13 -2.38 8.70 2.53
C VAL A 13 -1.56 9.71 1.72
N ASP A 14 -1.97 10.98 1.68
CA ASP A 14 -1.19 12.04 1.03
C ASP A 14 0.18 12.27 1.71
N GLY A 15 0.29 12.03 3.02
CA GLY A 15 1.54 12.19 3.77
C GLY A 15 2.39 10.92 3.86
N GLU A 16 1.78 9.78 4.18
CA GLU A 16 2.46 8.53 4.57
C GLU A 16 2.17 7.35 3.62
N GLY A 17 1.36 7.58 2.58
CA GLY A 17 0.98 6.58 1.60
C GLY A 17 2.02 6.38 0.50
N CYS A 18 2.09 5.16 -0.01
CA CYS A 18 2.93 4.79 -1.14
C CYS A 18 2.16 3.87 -2.09
N PHE A 19 2.02 4.33 -3.34
CA PHE A 19 1.58 3.49 -4.46
C PHE A 19 2.81 3.01 -5.21
N THR A 20 2.95 1.70 -5.34
CA THR A 20 4.08 1.07 -6.02
C THR A 20 3.59 0.12 -7.08
N VAL A 21 4.22 0.14 -8.25
CA VAL A 21 4.11 -0.92 -9.25
C VAL A 21 5.49 -1.52 -9.42
N SER A 22 5.62 -2.79 -9.07
CA SER A 22 6.88 -3.52 -9.21
C SER A 22 6.74 -4.64 -10.25
N PHE A 23 7.85 -4.99 -10.88
CA PHE A 23 7.91 -6.05 -11.88
C PHE A 23 8.86 -7.13 -11.39
N SER A 24 8.48 -8.39 -11.58
CA SER A 24 9.31 -9.53 -11.20
C SER A 24 9.35 -10.54 -12.34
N LEU A 25 10.53 -11.08 -12.63
CA LEU A 25 10.65 -12.15 -13.62
C LEU A 25 9.99 -13.41 -13.08
N ARG A 26 8.99 -13.91 -13.81
CA ARG A 26 8.25 -15.14 -13.49
C ARG A 26 8.07 -15.97 -14.76
N PRO A 27 9.02 -16.89 -15.05
CA PRO A 27 8.97 -17.74 -16.25
C PRO A 27 7.72 -18.62 -16.36
N SER A 28 7.00 -18.85 -15.27
CA SER A 28 5.75 -19.61 -15.26
C SER A 28 4.55 -18.85 -15.85
N LEU A 29 4.62 -17.53 -15.96
CA LEU A 29 3.59 -16.72 -16.63
C LEU A 29 3.84 -16.73 -18.13
N SER A 30 2.77 -16.68 -18.93
CA SER A 30 2.87 -16.62 -20.39
C SER A 30 3.68 -15.41 -20.89
N THR A 31 3.71 -14.32 -20.14
CA THR A 31 4.48 -13.09 -20.41
C THR A 31 5.90 -13.13 -19.85
N GLY A 32 6.22 -14.09 -18.98
CA GLY A 32 7.50 -14.16 -18.28
C GLY A 32 7.71 -13.07 -17.20
N ILE A 33 6.78 -12.14 -17.03
CA ILE A 33 6.88 -10.98 -16.12
C ILE A 33 5.58 -10.86 -15.32
N GLU A 34 5.71 -10.78 -14.00
CA GLU A 34 4.64 -10.45 -13.07
C GLU A 34 4.62 -8.95 -12.80
N VAL A 35 3.44 -8.34 -12.92
CA VAL A 35 3.18 -6.96 -12.50
C VAL A 35 2.53 -7.00 -11.12
N ARG A 36 3.11 -6.28 -10.16
CA ARG A 36 2.68 -6.27 -8.77
C ARG A 36 2.37 -4.84 -8.32
N PRO A 37 1.15 -4.34 -8.56
CA PRO A 37 0.67 -3.12 -7.94
C PRO A 37 0.46 -3.36 -6.44
N ALA A 38 0.83 -2.38 -5.62
CA ALA A 38 0.68 -2.42 -4.18
C ALA A 38 0.42 -1.01 -3.65
N PHE A 39 -0.30 -0.96 -2.54
CA PHE A 39 -0.49 0.23 -1.73
C PHE A 39 -0.04 -0.07 -0.30
N ALA A 40 0.73 0.84 0.28
CA ALA A 40 1.23 0.72 1.64
C ALA A 40 1.17 2.07 2.37
N VAL A 41 0.97 2.03 3.68
CA VAL A 41 1.12 3.17 4.58
C VAL A 41 2.18 2.79 5.61
N ALA A 42 3.22 3.60 5.74
CA ALA A 42 4.30 3.34 6.68
C ALA A 42 4.10 4.21 7.93
N LEU A 43 3.91 3.59 9.10
CA LEU A 43 3.77 4.31 10.37
C LEU A 43 4.78 3.80 11.39
N ASN A 44 5.15 4.65 12.34
CA ASN A 44 5.97 4.23 13.47
C ASN A 44 5.22 3.21 14.34
N LYS A 45 5.94 2.23 14.90
CA LYS A 45 5.37 1.20 15.79
C LYS A 45 4.62 1.77 17.00
N ARG A 46 4.98 2.97 17.48
CA ARG A 46 4.26 3.65 18.57
C ARG A 46 2.78 3.89 18.25
N SER A 47 2.44 4.01 16.97
CA SER A 47 1.08 4.23 16.48
C SER A 47 0.26 2.93 16.43
N LEU A 48 0.84 1.78 16.79
CA LEU A 48 0.14 0.49 16.88
C LEU A 48 -0.64 0.34 18.20
N ALA A 49 -0.30 1.12 19.23
CA ALA A 49 -0.97 1.07 20.51
C ALA A 49 -2.07 2.15 20.56
N VAL A 50 -3.32 1.69 20.48
CA VAL A 50 -4.51 2.38 21.00
C VAL A 50 -4.84 1.77 22.35
#